data_AF-A0A976DQM4-F1
#
_entry.id   AF-A0A976DQM4-F1
#
_cell.length_a   1.000
_cell.length_b   1.000
_cell.length_c   1.000
_cell.angle_alpha   90.00
_cell.angle_beta   90.00
_cell.angle_gamma   90.00
#
_symmetry.space_group_name_H-M   'P 1'
#
loop_
_entity.id
_entity.type
_entity.pdbx_description
1 polymer ?
#
loop_
_entity_poly.entity_id
_entity_poly.type
_entity_poly.pdbx_seq_one_letter_code
_entity_poly.pdbx_strand_id
1 'polypeptide(L)'
;MKKHIFEVLFLGLLWVITSTSALSQGRYNLRAIPLSINCATNKVLACVEIQATSTDSAFVMGTANLRIGFKPAQLSGTPVITTRDNFTSGDYNNITSVVAVGTDTSFFTLNINYRGENGIGTIVGTNWTRVACVEFTLNSANTTKCYDLFLSKSSPSTVVRRAVASPTIDEPGRTLTVLASQGTFSHITNQCPTDKAVVSLTGDATINSGQSTPLNISLVSGTFPFTVMLTGGITLNVTGSTTTTNVSPLVTTVYEITSVSNQCGSGVADANARRATITVRIAEDCPPQKCIKVLTKLIK
;
A
#
# COMPACT_ATOMS: atom_id res chain seq x y z
N MET A 1 -48.21 8.79 86.55
CA MET A 1 -47.11 8.75 87.53
C MET A 1 -45.90 8.10 86.87
N LYS A 2 -44.77 8.82 86.76
CA LYS A 2 -43.37 8.38 86.52
C LYS A 2 -43.10 7.38 85.36
N LYS A 3 -42.49 7.79 84.24
CA LYS A 3 -41.04 8.06 83.98
C LYS A 3 -40.45 6.86 83.21
N HIS A 4 -40.00 7.05 81.97
CA HIS A 4 -38.61 6.89 81.53
C HIS A 4 -38.47 7.05 80.00
N ILE A 5 -37.38 7.73 79.64
CA ILE A 5 -36.93 8.27 78.35
C ILE A 5 -35.80 7.35 77.83
N PHE A 6 -35.39 7.48 76.56
CA PHE A 6 -34.20 6.92 75.86
C PHE A 6 -34.45 5.51 75.27
N GLU A 7 -34.23 5.14 73.99
CA GLU A 7 -33.19 5.50 73.01
C GLU A 7 -33.61 5.33 71.52
N VAL A 8 -32.81 5.96 70.68
CA VAL A 8 -32.78 6.07 69.21
C VAL A 8 -32.46 4.74 68.53
N LEU A 9 -33.13 4.40 67.42
CA LEU A 9 -32.50 3.61 66.35
C LEU A 9 -33.04 4.02 64.96
N PHE A 10 -32.27 4.86 64.28
CA PHE A 10 -32.45 5.21 62.88
C PHE A 10 -32.03 4.00 62.02
N LEU A 11 -32.99 3.26 61.45
CA LEU A 11 -32.70 2.27 60.40
C LEU A 11 -32.36 3.01 59.11
N GLY A 12 -31.12 3.45 58.98
CA GLY A 12 -30.51 3.82 57.71
C GLY A 12 -30.23 2.55 56.91
N LEU A 13 -31.10 2.25 55.94
CA LEU A 13 -30.90 1.19 54.95
C LEU A 13 -29.78 1.63 53.99
N LEU A 14 -28.52 1.44 54.41
CA LEU A 14 -27.34 1.69 53.60
C LEU A 14 -27.24 0.58 52.55
N TRP A 15 -27.84 0.79 51.38
CA TRP A 15 -27.52 0.03 50.17
C TRP A 15 -26.05 0.32 49.82
N VAL A 16 -25.15 -0.51 50.31
CA VAL A 16 -23.79 -0.60 49.78
C VAL A 16 -23.92 -1.21 48.39
N ILE A 17 -24.13 -0.34 47.39
CA ILE A 17 -23.88 -0.71 45.99
C ILE A 17 -22.37 -0.86 45.89
N THR A 18 -21.87 -2.07 46.16
CA THR A 18 -20.53 -2.42 45.72
C THR A 18 -20.57 -2.36 44.20
N SER A 19 -20.11 -1.26 43.62
CA SER A 19 -19.77 -1.21 42.21
C SER A 19 -18.59 -2.16 42.02
N THR A 20 -18.89 -3.44 41.81
CA THR A 20 -17.95 -4.34 41.15
C THR A 20 -17.78 -3.74 39.77
N SER A 21 -16.72 -2.96 39.60
CA SER A 21 -16.25 -2.56 38.28
C SER A 21 -16.04 -3.85 37.51
N ALA A 22 -17.02 -4.20 36.68
CA ALA A 22 -16.89 -5.28 35.72
C ALA A 22 -15.58 -5.01 34.99
N LEU A 23 -14.58 -5.88 35.18
CA LEU A 23 -13.30 -5.77 34.49
C LEU A 23 -13.62 -5.65 33.01
N SER A 24 -13.43 -4.45 32.47
CA SER A 24 -13.77 -4.13 31.09
C SER A 24 -13.17 -5.19 30.17
N GLN A 25 -13.99 -5.80 29.32
CA GLN A 25 -13.51 -6.75 28.32
C GLN A 25 -12.57 -6.00 27.38
N GLY A 26 -11.30 -6.42 27.33
CA GLY A 26 -10.32 -5.80 26.46
C GLY A 26 -10.83 -5.86 25.03
N ARG A 27 -10.90 -4.71 24.35
CA ARG A 27 -11.39 -4.58 22.98
C ARG A 27 -10.35 -3.84 22.17
N TYR A 28 -10.05 -4.34 20.98
CA TYR A 28 -8.95 -3.81 20.18
C TYR A 28 -9.34 -3.55 18.72
N ASN A 29 -8.77 -2.48 18.17
CA ASN A 29 -8.74 -2.23 16.73
C ASN A 29 -7.38 -2.64 16.18
N LEU A 30 -7.36 -3.02 14.91
CA LEU A 30 -6.11 -3.24 14.17
C LEU A 30 -6.12 -2.44 12.89
N ARG A 31 -4.94 -2.02 12.44
CA ARG A 31 -4.77 -1.48 11.09
C ARG A 31 -3.50 -1.96 10.45
N ALA A 32 -3.55 -2.15 9.14
CA ALA A 32 -2.38 -2.24 8.29
C ALA A 32 -2.14 -0.87 7.65
N ILE A 33 -0.90 -0.40 7.62
CA ILE A 33 -0.52 0.91 7.09
C ILE A 33 0.52 0.72 6.00
N PRO A 34 0.32 1.28 4.79
CA PRO A 34 1.36 1.28 3.77
C PRO A 34 2.43 2.31 4.13
N LEU A 35 3.71 1.92 4.06
CA LEU A 35 4.83 2.86 4.24
C LEU A 35 5.49 3.21 2.92
N SER A 36 5.81 2.22 2.09
CA SER A 36 6.49 2.48 0.82
C SER A 36 6.28 1.36 -0.19
N ILE A 37 6.46 1.72 -1.46
CA ILE A 37 6.56 0.79 -2.58
C ILE A 37 7.86 1.10 -3.32
N ASN A 38 8.81 0.17 -3.27
CA ASN A 38 10.04 0.24 -4.05
C ASN A 38 9.88 -0.63 -5.29
N CYS A 39 9.60 0.02 -6.42
CA CYS A 39 9.40 -0.66 -7.70
C CYS A 39 10.71 -1.23 -8.27
N ALA A 40 11.87 -0.64 -7.94
CA ALA A 40 13.17 -1.12 -8.42
C ALA A 40 13.51 -2.49 -7.84
N THR A 41 13.20 -2.70 -6.55
CA THR A 41 13.43 -3.97 -5.86
C THR A 41 12.18 -4.86 -5.78
N ASN A 42 11.06 -4.39 -6.36
CA ASN A 42 9.73 -5.02 -6.23
C ASN A 42 9.35 -5.30 -4.77
N LYS A 43 9.60 -4.36 -3.86
CA LYS A 43 9.30 -4.51 -2.43
C LYS A 43 8.22 -3.54 -1.99
N VAL A 44 7.35 -3.97 -1.08
CA VAL A 44 6.42 -3.09 -0.38
C VAL A 44 6.60 -3.26 1.11
N LEU A 45 6.60 -2.15 1.83
CA LEU A 45 6.70 -2.13 3.28
C LEU A 45 5.37 -1.69 3.86
N ALA A 46 4.82 -2.51 4.76
CA ALA A 46 3.61 -2.19 5.51
C ALA A 46 3.80 -2.53 6.98
N CYS A 47 3.13 -1.79 7.87
CA CYS A 47 3.18 -2.06 9.31
C CYS A 47 1.81 -2.42 9.85
N VAL A 48 1.80 -3.19 10.93
CA VAL A 48 0.59 -3.48 11.70
C VAL A 48 0.62 -2.71 12.99
N GLU A 49 -0.50 -2.08 13.31
CA GLU A 49 -0.69 -1.36 14.56
C GLU A 49 -1.94 -1.82 15.28
N ILE A 50 -1.91 -1.70 16.60
CA ILE A 50 -2.99 -2.08 17.51
C ILE A 50 -3.31 -0.92 18.45
N GLN A 51 -4.58 -0.76 18.79
CA GLN A 51 -5.02 0.09 19.89
C GLN A 51 -6.22 -0.52 20.59
N ALA A 52 -6.49 -0.08 21.80
CA ALA A 52 -7.77 -0.28 22.46
C ALA A 52 -8.86 0.54 21.75
N THR A 53 -10.10 0.06 21.78
CA THR A 53 -11.24 0.80 21.22
C THR A 53 -11.59 2.05 22.01
N SER A 54 -11.28 2.05 23.30
CA SER A 54 -11.60 3.11 24.25
C SER A 54 -10.74 2.98 25.51
N THR A 55 -10.75 3.99 26.38
CA THR A 55 -9.91 4.01 27.60
C THR A 55 -10.29 2.92 28.59
N ASP A 56 -11.59 2.64 28.73
CA ASP A 56 -12.09 1.53 29.54
C ASP A 56 -11.67 0.18 28.96
N SER A 57 -11.49 0.05 27.65
CA SER A 57 -11.12 -1.22 27.01
C SER A 57 -9.62 -1.47 26.89
N ALA A 58 -8.79 -0.63 27.51
CA ALA A 58 -7.34 -0.82 27.55
C ALA A 58 -6.97 -2.12 28.26
N PHE A 59 -5.87 -2.75 27.83
CA PHE A 59 -5.47 -4.05 28.36
C PHE A 59 -3.96 -4.25 28.23
N VAL A 60 -3.39 -5.10 29.08
CA VAL A 60 -2.00 -5.57 28.91
C VAL A 60 -1.96 -6.60 27.79
N MET A 61 -1.10 -6.37 26.80
CA MET A 61 -0.94 -7.28 25.67
C MET A 61 -0.45 -8.65 26.15
N GLY A 62 -1.18 -9.70 25.82
CA GLY A 62 -0.74 -11.09 26.02
C GLY A 62 -0.26 -11.71 24.72
N THR A 63 -0.32 -13.04 24.64
CA THR A 63 0.00 -13.77 23.41
C THR A 63 -1.01 -13.45 22.31
N ALA A 64 -0.53 -13.23 21.09
CA ALA A 64 -1.38 -12.91 19.95
C ALA A 64 -0.85 -13.52 18.65
N ASN A 65 -1.78 -13.80 17.74
CA ASN A 65 -1.54 -14.22 16.38
C ASN A 65 -2.24 -13.21 15.46
N LEU A 66 -1.50 -12.20 15.00
CA LEU A 66 -2.03 -11.15 14.11
C LEU A 66 -1.91 -11.66 12.68
N ARG A 67 -3.05 -11.87 12.02
CA ARG A 67 -3.06 -12.54 10.73
C ARG A 67 -3.38 -11.56 9.59
N ILE A 68 -2.40 -11.41 8.71
CA ILE A 68 -2.44 -10.55 7.54
C ILE A 68 -2.58 -11.45 6.30
N GLY A 69 -3.70 -11.31 5.60
CA GLY A 69 -3.93 -11.96 4.33
C GLY A 69 -3.51 -11.09 3.15
N PHE A 70 -3.07 -11.76 2.08
CA PHE A 70 -2.66 -11.14 0.83
C PHE A 70 -2.94 -12.07 -0.35
N LYS A 71 -3.03 -11.50 -1.56
CA LYS A 71 -3.26 -12.27 -2.79
C LYS A 71 -1.93 -12.65 -3.45
N PRO A 72 -1.64 -13.95 -3.68
CA PRO A 72 -0.43 -14.40 -4.39
C PRO A 72 -0.26 -13.80 -5.80
N ALA A 73 -1.37 -13.47 -6.47
CA ALA A 73 -1.36 -12.78 -7.76
C ALA A 73 -0.79 -11.36 -7.69
N GLN A 74 -0.84 -10.71 -6.52
CA GLN A 74 -0.34 -9.35 -6.30
C GLN A 74 1.03 -9.34 -5.62
N LEU A 75 1.21 -10.19 -4.60
CA LEU A 75 2.41 -10.29 -3.76
C LEU A 75 2.93 -11.73 -3.75
N SER A 76 4.23 -11.92 -3.89
CA SER A 76 4.87 -13.23 -4.00
C SER A 76 5.92 -13.47 -2.91
N GLY A 77 6.36 -14.72 -2.81
CA GLY A 77 7.38 -15.14 -1.86
C GLY A 77 6.92 -15.12 -0.40
N THR A 78 7.88 -15.29 0.50
CA THR A 78 7.67 -15.27 1.95
C THR A 78 7.88 -13.85 2.47
N PRO A 79 6.88 -13.20 3.07
CA PRO A 79 7.06 -11.88 3.68
C PRO A 79 8.05 -11.95 4.84
N VAL A 80 8.78 -10.86 5.06
CA VAL A 80 9.87 -10.79 6.05
C VAL A 80 9.62 -9.65 7.01
N ILE A 81 9.82 -9.90 8.31
CA ILE A 81 9.71 -8.85 9.33
C ILE A 81 10.96 -7.99 9.27
N THR A 82 10.79 -6.70 8.98
CA THR A 82 11.90 -5.74 8.87
C THR A 82 12.17 -5.04 10.18
N THR A 83 11.12 -4.69 10.93
CA THR A 83 11.23 -4.09 12.26
C THR A 83 10.31 -4.78 13.24
N ARG A 84 10.74 -4.78 14.51
CA ARG A 84 9.98 -5.30 15.63
C ARG A 84 9.98 -4.20 16.68
N ASP A 85 8.84 -3.53 16.85
CA ASP A 85 8.80 -2.26 17.56
C ASP A 85 8.36 -2.48 19.02
N ASN A 86 7.12 -2.91 19.22
CA ASN A 86 6.57 -3.17 20.55
C ASN A 86 6.33 -4.67 20.74
N PHE A 87 6.27 -5.11 22.01
CA PHE A 87 5.99 -6.51 22.40
C PHE A 87 7.10 -7.50 21.99
N THR A 88 8.37 -7.10 22.14
CA THR A 88 9.55 -7.84 21.66
C THR A 88 10.59 -8.18 22.72
N SER A 89 10.51 -7.55 23.90
CA SER A 89 11.48 -7.68 25.00
C SER A 89 10.78 -7.54 26.36
N GLY A 90 11.52 -7.81 27.46
CA GLY A 90 10.96 -7.82 28.81
C GLY A 90 10.02 -9.02 28.99
N ASP A 91 8.74 -8.74 29.23
CA ASP A 91 7.67 -9.74 29.37
C ASP A 91 7.30 -10.47 28.06
N TYR A 92 7.99 -10.15 26.97
CA TYR A 92 7.74 -10.69 25.64
C TYR A 92 8.99 -11.33 25.08
N ASN A 93 8.80 -12.44 24.37
CA ASN A 93 9.79 -12.92 23.43
C ASN A 93 9.82 -12.06 22.17
N ASN A 94 10.88 -12.26 21.39
CA ASN A 94 10.90 -11.72 20.04
C ASN A 94 9.70 -12.22 19.21
N ILE A 95 9.10 -11.31 18.45
CA ILE A 95 7.97 -11.65 17.57
C ILE A 95 8.45 -12.69 16.55
N THR A 96 7.64 -13.69 16.24
CA THR A 96 7.94 -14.67 15.18
C THR A 96 6.90 -14.57 14.07
N SER A 97 7.10 -15.31 12.98
CA SER A 97 6.12 -15.38 11.90
C SER A 97 5.97 -16.77 11.35
N VAL A 98 4.77 -17.02 10.83
CA VAL A 98 4.46 -18.21 10.02
C VAL A 98 3.68 -17.79 8.79
N VAL A 99 3.93 -18.46 7.67
CA VAL A 99 3.22 -18.22 6.40
C VAL A 99 2.43 -19.46 6.03
N ALA A 100 1.14 -19.27 5.78
CA ALA A 100 0.29 -20.28 5.18
C ALA A 100 0.02 -19.86 3.73
N VAL A 101 0.50 -20.66 2.78
CA VAL A 101 0.36 -20.37 1.35
C VAL A 101 -0.95 -20.96 0.85
N GLY A 102 -1.76 -20.16 0.15
CA GLY A 102 -2.92 -20.61 -0.60
C GLY A 102 -2.84 -20.15 -2.05
N THR A 103 -3.78 -20.57 -2.88
CA THR A 103 -3.81 -20.25 -4.33
C THR A 103 -4.29 -18.82 -4.58
N ASP A 104 -5.42 -18.45 -3.97
CA ASP A 104 -6.03 -17.12 -4.14
C ASP A 104 -5.70 -16.18 -2.99
N THR A 105 -5.37 -16.74 -1.83
CA THR A 105 -5.12 -16.02 -0.59
C THR A 105 -4.10 -16.76 0.23
N SER A 106 -3.06 -16.04 0.62
CA SER A 106 -2.04 -16.49 1.57
C SER A 106 -2.12 -15.66 2.84
N PHE A 107 -1.67 -16.23 3.95
CA PHE A 107 -1.66 -15.57 5.24
C PHE A 107 -0.27 -15.53 5.84
N PHE A 108 0.16 -14.32 6.19
CA PHE A 108 1.31 -14.07 7.04
C PHE A 108 0.83 -13.77 8.46
N THR A 109 1.29 -14.55 9.45
CA THR A 109 0.89 -14.36 10.84
C THR A 109 2.07 -13.87 11.66
N LEU A 110 1.90 -12.73 12.33
CA LEU A 110 2.81 -12.24 13.37
C LEU A 110 2.42 -12.88 14.70
N ASN A 111 3.33 -13.65 15.30
CA ASN A 111 3.10 -14.28 16.59
C ASN A 111 3.83 -13.47 17.66
N ILE A 112 3.07 -12.88 18.57
CA ILE A 112 3.56 -12.25 19.79
C ILE A 112 3.47 -13.31 20.88
N ASN A 113 4.59 -13.65 21.51
CA ASN A 113 4.62 -14.62 22.61
C ASN A 113 4.91 -13.91 23.93
N TYR A 114 3.89 -13.82 24.78
CA TYR A 114 3.97 -13.23 26.11
C TYR A 114 4.45 -14.27 27.13
N ARG A 115 5.32 -13.86 28.05
CA ARG A 115 5.89 -14.66 29.13
C ARG A 115 5.89 -13.96 30.49
N GLY A 116 5.29 -12.77 30.58
CA GLY A 116 5.22 -12.01 31.81
C GLY A 116 4.38 -12.69 32.90
N GLU A 117 4.63 -12.25 34.12
CA GLU A 117 4.00 -12.74 35.33
C GLU A 117 3.01 -11.72 35.90
N ASN A 118 2.05 -12.18 36.71
CA ASN A 118 1.03 -11.34 37.35
C ASN A 118 0.22 -10.43 36.40
N GLY A 119 0.13 -10.77 35.11
CA GLY A 119 -0.53 -9.93 34.11
C GLY A 119 0.18 -8.59 33.84
N ILE A 120 1.46 -8.48 34.21
CA ILE A 120 2.29 -7.29 33.94
C ILE A 120 2.78 -7.32 32.50
N GLY A 121 2.89 -6.16 31.87
CA GLY A 121 3.43 -6.04 30.52
C GLY A 121 3.07 -4.70 29.89
N THR A 122 3.22 -4.62 28.57
CA THR A 122 2.93 -3.41 27.82
C THR A 122 1.42 -3.23 27.67
N ILE A 123 0.93 -2.06 28.07
CA ILE A 123 -0.48 -1.69 27.92
C ILE A 123 -0.75 -1.28 26.48
N VAL A 124 -1.77 -1.89 25.87
CA VAL A 124 -2.42 -1.41 24.65
C VAL A 124 -3.46 -0.38 25.08
N GLY A 125 -3.10 0.90 24.94
CA GLY A 125 -3.97 2.04 25.20
C GLY A 125 -4.75 2.48 23.95
N THR A 126 -5.36 3.66 23.99
CA THR A 126 -6.15 4.21 22.87
C THR A 126 -5.31 4.79 21.73
N ASN A 127 -4.00 4.96 21.95
CA ASN A 127 -3.08 5.39 20.90
C ASN A 127 -2.67 4.18 20.05
N TRP A 128 -2.60 4.39 18.74
CA TRP A 128 -2.04 3.40 17.83
C TRP A 128 -0.60 3.05 18.22
N THR A 129 -0.40 1.79 18.55
CA THR A 129 0.89 1.22 18.93
C THR A 129 1.37 0.33 17.80
N ARG A 130 2.52 0.67 17.21
CA ARG A 130 3.11 -0.12 16.13
C ARG A 130 3.67 -1.43 16.66
N VAL A 131 3.26 -2.54 16.07
CA VAL A 131 3.70 -3.89 16.46
C VAL A 131 5.00 -4.24 15.74
N ALA A 132 4.94 -4.25 14.40
CA ALA A 132 6.04 -4.62 13.53
C ALA A 132 5.77 -4.11 12.11
N CYS A 133 6.84 -3.95 11.34
CA CYS A 133 6.77 -3.74 9.90
C CYS A 133 7.22 -4.98 9.14
N VAL A 134 6.54 -5.24 8.03
CA VAL A 134 6.69 -6.44 7.20
C VAL A 134 6.90 -5.99 5.77
N GLU A 135 7.96 -6.52 5.17
CA GLU A 135 8.24 -6.38 3.75
C GLU A 135 7.60 -7.56 3.00
N PHE A 136 6.85 -7.22 1.95
CA PHE A 136 6.33 -8.17 0.97
C PHE A 136 7.02 -7.93 -0.37
N THR A 137 7.10 -8.98 -1.19
CA THR A 137 7.61 -8.86 -2.55
C THR A 137 6.43 -8.71 -3.50
N LEU A 138 6.47 -7.74 -4.41
CA LEU A 138 5.50 -7.59 -5.49
C LEU A 138 5.68 -8.74 -6.49
N ASN A 139 4.57 -9.35 -6.89
CA ASN A 139 4.60 -10.33 -7.95
C ASN A 139 5.05 -9.65 -9.26
N SER A 140 6.01 -10.26 -9.97
CA SER A 140 6.50 -9.75 -11.25
C SER A 140 5.42 -9.76 -12.33
N ALA A 141 4.46 -10.70 -12.26
CA ALA A 141 3.30 -10.76 -13.14
C ALA A 141 2.24 -9.68 -12.86
N ASN A 142 2.28 -9.04 -11.68
CA ASN A 142 1.39 -7.93 -11.35
C ASN A 142 1.88 -6.64 -12.03
N THR A 143 1.39 -6.37 -13.24
CA THR A 143 1.75 -5.20 -14.04
C THR A 143 1.23 -3.88 -13.45
N THR A 144 0.14 -3.92 -12.69
CA THR A 144 -0.43 -2.72 -12.02
C THR A 144 0.41 -2.27 -10.84
N LYS A 145 1.15 -3.22 -10.23
CA LYS A 145 1.91 -3.10 -8.98
C LYS A 145 1.08 -2.67 -7.78
N CYS A 146 -0.24 -2.68 -7.90
CA CYS A 146 -1.16 -2.41 -6.81
C CYS A 146 -1.36 -3.66 -5.94
N TYR A 147 -1.59 -3.48 -4.65
CA TYR A 147 -1.79 -4.59 -3.72
C TYR A 147 -2.84 -4.29 -2.66
N ASP A 148 -3.40 -5.38 -2.12
CA ASP A 148 -4.27 -5.39 -0.96
C ASP A 148 -3.59 -6.14 0.19
N LEU A 149 -3.73 -5.64 1.43
CA LEU A 149 -3.47 -6.41 2.65
C LEU A 149 -4.71 -6.37 3.52
N PHE A 150 -5.14 -7.52 4.03
CA PHE A 150 -6.32 -7.58 4.87
C PHE A 150 -6.05 -8.26 6.20
N LEU A 151 -6.65 -7.75 7.27
CA LEU A 151 -6.57 -8.36 8.60
C LEU A 151 -7.75 -9.32 8.78
N SER A 152 -7.47 -10.58 9.14
CA SER A 152 -8.51 -11.61 9.15
C SER A 152 -9.32 -11.63 10.44
N LYS A 153 -10.66 -11.66 10.35
CA LYS A 153 -11.57 -11.69 11.50
C LYS A 153 -12.10 -13.08 11.88
N SER A 154 -12.38 -13.96 10.92
CA SER A 154 -13.24 -15.14 11.17
C SER A 154 -12.59 -16.49 10.87
N SER A 155 -11.91 -16.70 9.74
CA SER A 155 -11.26 -17.98 9.48
C SER A 155 -10.17 -17.90 8.40
N PRO A 156 -8.92 -18.26 8.72
CA PRO A 156 -8.35 -18.27 10.07
C PRO A 156 -8.35 -16.86 10.67
N SER A 157 -8.76 -16.68 11.92
CA SER A 157 -8.92 -15.35 12.54
C SER A 157 -7.63 -14.80 13.17
N THR A 158 -7.58 -13.49 13.31
CA THR A 158 -6.65 -12.81 14.22
C THR A 158 -7.11 -13.03 15.65
N VAL A 159 -6.18 -13.46 16.50
CA VAL A 159 -6.45 -13.73 17.92
C VAL A 159 -5.51 -12.88 18.75
N VAL A 160 -6.07 -12.03 19.61
CA VAL A 160 -5.33 -11.28 20.62
C VAL A 160 -5.84 -11.72 21.98
N ARG A 161 -4.92 -12.04 22.89
CA ARG A 161 -5.24 -12.28 24.29
C ARG A 161 -4.70 -11.14 25.12
N ARG A 162 -5.40 -10.80 26.21
CA ARG A 162 -4.90 -9.94 27.27
C ARG A 162 -4.26 -10.77 28.37
N ALA A 163 -3.23 -10.25 29.00
CA ALA A 163 -2.65 -10.79 30.22
C ALA A 163 -3.38 -10.23 31.44
N VAL A 164 -3.71 -11.09 32.41
CA VAL A 164 -4.33 -10.69 33.69
C VAL A 164 -3.72 -11.50 34.84
N ALA A 165 -3.61 -10.89 36.02
CA ALA A 165 -3.20 -11.60 37.22
C ALA A 165 -4.19 -12.73 37.54
N SER A 166 -3.67 -13.85 38.04
CA SER A 166 -4.52 -14.90 38.60
C SER A 166 -5.33 -14.35 39.79
N PRO A 167 -6.66 -14.57 39.85
CA PRO A 167 -7.48 -14.13 40.97
C PRO A 167 -7.36 -15.03 42.21
N THR A 168 -6.72 -16.20 42.09
CA THR A 168 -6.55 -17.17 43.19
C THR A 168 -5.20 -17.00 43.87
N ILE A 169 -5.21 -17.10 45.21
CA ILE A 169 -4.03 -16.95 46.08
C ILE A 169 -3.08 -18.17 45.98
N ASP A 170 -3.56 -19.28 45.42
CA ASP A 170 -2.88 -20.59 45.45
C ASP A 170 -1.61 -20.66 44.57
N GLU A 171 -1.40 -19.70 43.66
CA GLU A 171 -0.15 -19.52 42.92
C GLU A 171 0.16 -18.02 42.71
N PRO A 172 0.80 -17.34 43.70
CA PRO A 172 1.26 -15.98 43.51
C PRO A 172 2.31 -15.95 42.37
N GLY A 173 2.11 -15.11 41.35
CA GLY A 173 2.98 -15.04 40.17
C GLY A 173 2.31 -15.40 38.85
N ARG A 174 1.25 -16.23 38.87
CA ARG A 174 0.67 -16.77 37.62
C ARG A 174 -0.08 -15.72 36.80
N THR A 175 0.19 -15.69 35.49
CA THR A 175 -0.62 -14.94 34.51
C THR A 175 -1.67 -15.83 33.85
N LEU A 176 -2.91 -15.35 33.79
CA LEU A 176 -3.94 -15.89 32.92
C LEU A 176 -3.98 -15.09 31.61
N THR A 177 -4.28 -15.75 30.50
CA THR A 177 -4.53 -15.07 29.22
C THR A 177 -5.98 -15.24 28.81
N VAL A 178 -6.67 -14.13 28.56
CA VAL A 178 -8.10 -14.11 28.20
C VAL A 178 -8.25 -13.50 26.81
N LEU A 179 -9.18 -14.00 25.99
CA LEU A 179 -9.42 -13.42 24.67
C LEU A 179 -9.85 -11.95 24.80
N ALA A 180 -9.20 -11.08 24.02
CA ALA A 180 -9.67 -9.73 23.79
C ALA A 180 -10.66 -9.76 22.61
N SER A 181 -11.72 -8.96 22.69
CA SER A 181 -12.74 -8.91 21.64
C SER A 181 -12.29 -8.01 20.49
N GLN A 182 -12.57 -8.44 19.26
CA GLN A 182 -12.24 -7.69 18.06
C GLN A 182 -13.14 -6.46 17.91
N GLY A 183 -12.55 -5.32 17.56
CA GLY A 183 -13.20 -4.10 17.11
C GLY A 183 -13.13 -3.95 15.58
N THR A 184 -12.80 -2.74 15.12
CA THR A 184 -12.64 -2.42 13.70
C THR A 184 -11.25 -2.79 13.20
N PHE A 185 -11.19 -3.42 12.03
CA PHE A 185 -9.94 -3.69 11.33
C PHE A 185 -9.87 -2.81 10.09
N SER A 186 -8.77 -2.07 9.94
CA SER A 186 -8.51 -1.25 8.76
C SER A 186 -7.52 -1.95 7.84
N HIS A 187 -7.95 -2.17 6.61
CA HIS A 187 -7.22 -2.90 5.58
C HIS A 187 -6.41 -1.92 4.71
N ILE A 188 -5.43 -2.44 3.98
CA ILE A 188 -4.86 -1.75 2.81
C ILE A 188 -5.61 -2.24 1.59
N THR A 189 -6.19 -1.33 0.83
CA THR A 189 -6.98 -1.65 -0.36
C THR A 189 -6.50 -0.83 -1.54
N ASN A 190 -6.20 -1.51 -2.64
CA ASN A 190 -5.76 -0.95 -3.91
C ASN A 190 -4.61 0.06 -3.77
N GLN A 191 -3.62 -0.26 -2.93
CA GLN A 191 -2.47 0.61 -2.74
C GLN A 191 -1.54 0.45 -3.94
N CYS A 192 -1.37 1.52 -4.71
CA CYS A 192 -0.58 1.55 -5.94
C CYS A 192 0.67 2.44 -5.79
N PRO A 193 1.71 2.24 -6.63
CA PRO A 193 2.82 3.18 -6.73
C PRO A 193 2.35 4.55 -7.23
N THR A 194 2.87 5.62 -6.62
CA THR A 194 2.64 7.01 -7.05
C THR A 194 3.60 7.46 -8.15
N ASP A 195 4.73 6.76 -8.29
CA ASP A 195 5.86 7.20 -9.14
C ASP A 195 5.82 6.62 -10.56
N LYS A 196 4.62 6.33 -11.06
CA LYS A 196 4.40 5.93 -12.46
C LYS A 196 4.73 7.11 -13.37
N ALA A 197 5.34 6.83 -14.51
CA ALA A 197 5.79 7.88 -15.43
C ALA A 197 4.61 8.60 -16.10
N VAL A 198 4.64 9.93 -16.09
CA VAL A 198 3.77 10.81 -16.90
C VAL A 198 4.66 11.54 -17.87
N VAL A 199 4.38 11.42 -19.17
CA VAL A 199 5.29 11.88 -20.23
C VAL A 199 4.57 12.80 -21.21
N SER A 200 5.26 13.85 -21.64
CA SER A 200 4.82 14.75 -22.70
C SER A 200 5.64 14.56 -23.97
N LEU A 201 4.97 14.75 -25.11
CA LEU A 201 5.50 14.78 -26.47
C LEU A 201 5.22 16.18 -27.04
N THR A 202 6.27 16.82 -27.55
CA THR A 202 6.20 18.11 -28.25
C THR A 202 7.07 18.06 -29.52
N GLY A 203 6.96 19.07 -30.38
CA GLY A 203 7.74 19.15 -31.61
C GLY A 203 6.89 19.35 -32.86
N ASP A 204 5.72 19.99 -32.75
CA ASP A 204 4.97 20.43 -33.92
C ASP A 204 5.86 21.29 -34.82
N ALA A 205 5.94 20.91 -36.10
CA ALA A 205 6.78 21.58 -37.07
C ALA A 205 6.17 21.53 -38.46
N THR A 206 6.59 22.45 -39.31
CA THR A 206 6.28 22.42 -40.75
C THR A 206 7.57 22.25 -41.53
N ILE A 207 7.64 21.19 -42.33
CA ILE A 207 8.85 20.79 -43.07
C ILE A 207 8.52 20.53 -44.55
N ASN A 208 9.53 20.53 -45.41
CA ASN A 208 9.37 19.98 -46.76
C ASN A 208 9.37 18.45 -46.70
N SER A 209 8.77 17.79 -47.70
CA SER A 209 8.71 16.32 -47.74
C SER A 209 10.10 15.68 -47.58
N GLY A 210 10.20 14.73 -46.65
CA GLY A 210 11.44 13.99 -46.36
C GLY A 210 12.50 14.75 -45.55
N GLN A 211 12.26 16.02 -45.19
CA GLN A 211 13.16 16.74 -44.27
C GLN A 211 13.03 16.21 -42.84
N SER A 212 14.09 16.36 -42.05
CA SER A 212 14.14 15.87 -40.68
C SER A 212 13.78 16.96 -39.67
N THR A 213 13.01 16.60 -38.64
CA THR A 213 12.66 17.48 -37.52
C THR A 213 12.64 16.71 -36.19
N PRO A 214 13.09 17.31 -35.08
CA PRO A 214 13.12 16.63 -33.80
C PRO A 214 11.75 16.64 -33.11
N LEU A 215 11.33 15.48 -32.62
CA LEU A 215 10.32 15.34 -31.58
C LEU A 215 10.99 15.32 -30.22
N ASN A 216 10.41 16.03 -29.24
CA ASN A 216 10.94 16.13 -27.89
C ASN A 216 10.02 15.39 -26.91
N ILE A 217 10.62 14.48 -26.14
CA ILE A 217 9.96 13.68 -25.12
C ILE A 217 10.51 14.12 -23.77
N SER A 218 9.63 14.44 -22.83
CA SER A 218 10.03 14.87 -21.48
C SER A 218 9.19 14.23 -20.39
N LEU A 219 9.82 13.93 -19.25
CA LEU A 219 9.11 13.45 -18.08
C LEU A 219 8.43 14.62 -17.36
N VAL A 220 7.12 14.53 -17.17
CA VAL A 220 6.33 15.49 -16.38
C VAL A 220 6.37 15.10 -14.90
N SER A 221 6.18 13.82 -14.60
CA SER A 221 6.28 13.26 -13.25
C SER A 221 6.61 11.76 -13.26
N GLY A 222 7.02 11.22 -12.11
CA GLY A 222 7.39 9.81 -11.95
C GLY A 222 8.90 9.60 -11.91
N THR A 223 9.35 8.37 -12.16
CA THR A 223 10.78 7.99 -12.02
C THR A 223 11.38 7.43 -13.30
N PHE A 224 12.67 7.68 -13.48
CA PHE A 224 13.52 7.07 -14.51
C PHE A 224 14.01 5.68 -14.09
N PRO A 225 14.43 4.84 -15.05
CA PRO A 225 14.23 4.99 -16.49
C PRO A 225 12.77 4.69 -16.88
N PHE A 226 12.32 5.29 -17.98
CA PHE A 226 11.01 4.99 -18.55
C PHE A 226 11.12 4.72 -20.05
N THR A 227 10.19 3.93 -20.58
CA THR A 227 10.07 3.59 -21.99
C THR A 227 8.80 4.21 -22.55
N VAL A 228 8.91 4.77 -23.75
CA VAL A 228 7.80 5.35 -24.51
C VAL A 228 7.74 4.69 -25.87
N MET A 229 6.53 4.35 -26.30
CA MET A 229 6.26 3.96 -27.69
C MET A 229 5.40 5.02 -28.35
N LEU A 230 5.79 5.47 -29.54
CA LEU A 230 5.02 6.37 -30.39
C LEU A 230 4.40 5.60 -31.56
N THR A 231 3.38 6.18 -32.19
CA THR A 231 2.85 5.72 -33.48
C THR A 231 3.96 5.55 -34.52
N GLY A 232 3.84 4.52 -35.36
CA GLY A 232 4.90 4.14 -36.31
C GLY A 232 5.96 3.21 -35.71
N GLY A 233 5.77 2.72 -34.48
CA GLY A 233 6.63 1.71 -33.85
C GLY A 233 7.92 2.27 -33.23
N ILE A 234 8.04 3.59 -33.11
CA ILE A 234 9.21 4.24 -32.52
C ILE A 234 9.20 3.97 -31.01
N THR A 235 10.23 3.29 -30.52
CA THR A 235 10.41 2.97 -29.10
C THR A 235 11.64 3.69 -28.57
N LEU A 236 11.48 4.42 -27.46
CA LEU A 236 12.53 5.19 -26.82
C LEU A 236 12.68 4.74 -25.37
N ASN A 237 13.92 4.45 -24.95
CA ASN A 237 14.28 4.24 -23.55
C ASN A 237 14.96 5.51 -23.03
N VAL A 238 14.36 6.14 -22.02
CA VAL A 238 14.74 7.46 -21.53
C VAL A 238 15.28 7.35 -20.11
N THR A 239 16.53 7.74 -19.94
CA THR A 239 17.26 7.69 -18.66
C THR A 239 17.49 9.06 -18.03
N GLY A 240 17.15 10.15 -18.73
CA GLY A 240 17.28 11.53 -18.28
C GLY A 240 16.02 12.35 -18.57
N SER A 241 15.96 13.60 -18.09
CA SER A 241 14.73 14.43 -18.10
C SER A 241 14.09 14.63 -19.47
N THR A 242 14.89 14.65 -20.53
CA THR A 242 14.46 14.89 -21.90
C THR A 242 15.23 14.01 -22.87
N THR A 243 14.55 13.51 -23.90
CA THR A 243 15.14 12.81 -25.04
C THR A 243 14.51 13.32 -26.31
N THR A 244 15.29 13.37 -27.38
CA THR A 244 14.82 13.75 -28.71
C THR A 244 14.90 12.58 -29.68
N THR A 245 14.00 12.55 -30.65
CA THR A 245 14.08 11.62 -31.78
C THR A 245 13.76 12.36 -33.07
N ASN A 246 14.54 12.12 -34.11
CA ASN A 246 14.35 12.79 -35.39
C ASN A 246 13.40 11.98 -36.26
N VAL A 247 12.41 12.66 -36.85
CA VAL A 247 11.46 12.07 -37.79
C VAL A 247 11.52 12.78 -39.13
N SER A 248 11.31 12.04 -40.21
CA SER A 248 11.35 12.56 -41.58
C SER A 248 10.16 12.07 -42.42
N PRO A 249 8.91 12.46 -42.08
CA PRO A 249 7.73 11.98 -42.79
C PRO A 249 7.65 12.55 -44.22
N LEU A 250 7.10 11.75 -45.14
CA LEU A 250 6.84 12.14 -46.53
C LEU A 250 5.51 12.88 -46.71
N VAL A 251 4.58 12.67 -45.78
CA VAL A 251 3.24 13.25 -45.75
C VAL A 251 2.92 13.75 -44.35
N THR A 252 1.99 14.70 -44.20
CA THR A 252 1.57 15.20 -42.90
C THR A 252 1.21 14.04 -41.97
N THR A 253 1.93 13.93 -40.85
CA THR A 253 1.88 12.78 -39.95
C THR A 253 1.71 13.27 -38.52
N VAL A 254 0.77 12.66 -37.79
CA VAL A 254 0.56 12.90 -36.36
C VAL A 254 1.28 11.80 -35.60
N TYR A 255 2.22 12.17 -34.74
CA TYR A 255 2.87 11.27 -33.81
C TYR A 255 2.15 11.31 -32.47
N GLU A 256 1.75 10.15 -31.95
CA GLU A 256 1.06 10.02 -30.66
C GLU A 256 1.79 9.04 -29.75
N ILE A 257 1.83 9.34 -28.44
CA ILE A 257 2.27 8.38 -27.43
C ILE A 257 1.24 7.25 -27.33
N THR A 258 1.65 6.03 -27.70
CA THR A 258 0.80 4.84 -27.62
C THR A 258 0.95 4.09 -26.30
N SER A 259 2.13 4.14 -25.67
CA SER A 259 2.34 3.55 -24.35
C SER A 259 3.50 4.24 -23.62
N VAL A 260 3.40 4.24 -22.30
CA VAL A 260 4.44 4.68 -21.37
C VAL A 260 4.57 3.62 -20.29
N SER A 261 5.79 3.27 -19.91
CA SER A 261 6.03 2.37 -18.77
C SER A 261 7.34 2.69 -18.07
N ASN A 262 7.37 2.51 -16.76
CA ASN A 262 8.61 2.49 -15.99
C ASN A 262 8.61 1.28 -15.05
N GLN A 263 9.61 1.21 -14.18
CA GLN A 263 9.72 0.18 -13.15
C GLN A 263 8.46 0.07 -12.25
N CYS A 264 7.71 1.16 -12.06
CA CYS A 264 6.47 1.17 -11.28
C CYS A 264 5.22 0.73 -12.06
N GLY A 265 5.38 0.32 -13.32
CA GLY A 265 4.33 -0.21 -14.18
C GLY A 265 3.96 0.74 -15.32
N SER A 266 2.75 0.56 -15.86
CA SER A 266 2.23 1.39 -16.95
C SER A 266 2.04 2.83 -16.48
N GLY A 267 2.70 3.74 -17.19
CA GLY A 267 2.53 5.18 -17.06
C GLY A 267 1.42 5.71 -17.96
N VAL A 268 1.36 7.03 -18.09
CA VAL A 268 0.37 7.72 -18.94
C VAL A 268 1.02 8.86 -19.73
N ALA A 269 0.43 9.20 -20.87
CA ALA A 269 0.77 10.43 -21.57
C ALA A 269 0.07 11.62 -20.90
N ASP A 270 0.74 12.77 -20.86
CA ASP A 270 0.11 14.03 -20.45
C ASP A 270 -1.08 14.34 -21.38
N ALA A 271 -2.24 14.61 -20.79
CA ALA A 271 -3.48 14.88 -21.52
C ALA A 271 -3.33 16.06 -22.50
N ASN A 272 -2.50 17.06 -22.14
CA ASN A 272 -2.30 18.27 -22.94
C ASN A 272 -1.17 18.15 -23.96
N ALA A 273 -0.31 17.14 -23.83
CA ALA A 273 0.92 17.01 -24.62
C ALA A 273 1.18 15.55 -24.99
N ARG A 274 0.17 14.83 -25.50
CA ARG A 274 0.30 13.43 -25.95
C ARG A 274 0.61 13.25 -27.43
N ARG A 275 0.54 14.33 -28.21
CA ARG A 275 0.60 14.31 -29.68
C ARG A 275 1.46 15.46 -30.20
N ALA A 276 2.16 15.22 -31.31
CA ALA A 276 2.83 16.23 -32.10
C ALA A 276 2.52 16.03 -33.58
N THR A 277 2.22 17.11 -34.29
CA THR A 277 1.83 17.10 -35.71
C THR A 277 2.94 17.67 -36.57
N ILE A 278 3.47 16.86 -37.48
CA ILE A 278 4.43 17.32 -38.48
C ILE A 278 3.68 17.59 -39.78
N THR A 279 3.57 18.87 -40.13
CA THR A 279 2.91 19.30 -41.37
C THR A 279 3.92 19.27 -42.52
N VAL A 280 3.65 18.47 -43.54
CA VAL A 280 4.53 18.34 -44.69
C VAL A 280 4.06 19.23 -45.84
N ARG A 281 4.94 20.14 -46.27
CA ARG A 281 4.80 20.88 -47.51
C ARG A 281 5.27 19.98 -48.66
N ILE A 282 4.33 19.58 -49.49
CA ILE A 282 4.63 19.06 -50.82
C ILE A 282 4.89 20.25 -51.73
N ALA A 283 6.03 20.24 -52.42
CA ALA A 283 6.22 21.14 -53.55
C ALA A 283 5.11 20.81 -54.55
N GLU A 284 4.33 21.80 -54.98
CA GLU A 284 3.45 21.61 -56.12
C GLU A 284 4.31 21.15 -57.29
N ASP A 285 4.09 19.91 -57.74
CA ASP A 285 4.54 19.48 -59.05
C ASP A 285 3.93 20.46 -60.05
N CYS A 286 4.81 21.33 -60.56
CA CYS A 286 4.64 22.32 -61.62
C CYS A 286 3.18 22.76 -61.92
N PRO A 287 2.82 24.04 -61.69
CA PRO A 287 1.49 24.54 -62.07
C PRO A 287 1.20 24.23 -63.55
N PRO A 288 -0.05 23.86 -63.90
CA PRO A 288 -0.42 23.28 -65.20
C PRO A 288 -0.03 24.13 -66.43
N GLN A 289 0.35 25.39 -66.24
CA GLN A 289 0.81 26.29 -67.29
C GLN A 289 2.30 26.19 -67.65
N LYS A 290 3.11 25.38 -66.94
CA LYS A 290 4.56 25.24 -67.21
C LYS A 290 5.01 23.80 -67.52
N CYS A 291 4.09 22.86 -67.72
CA CYS A 291 4.43 21.48 -68.10
C CYS A 291 4.62 21.34 -69.61
N ILE A 292 5.87 21.28 -70.08
CA ILE A 292 6.19 20.82 -71.44
C ILE A 292 6.24 19.29 -71.41
N LYS A 293 5.38 18.62 -72.19
CA LYS A 293 5.50 17.17 -72.43
C LYS A 293 6.79 16.91 -73.21
N VAL A 294 7.78 16.30 -72.57
CA VAL A 294 8.95 15.76 -73.28
C VAL A 294 8.52 14.46 -73.96
N LEU A 295 8.20 14.54 -75.24
CA LEU A 295 8.06 13.37 -76.12
C LEU A 295 9.47 12.94 -76.56
N THR A 296 10.07 12.00 -75.85
CA THR A 296 11.28 11.33 -76.33
C THR A 296 10.91 10.36 -77.45
N LYS A 297 11.21 10.74 -78.69
CA LYS A 297 11.19 9.83 -79.84
C LYS A 297 12.49 9.03 -79.83
N LEU A 298 12.44 7.77 -79.41
CA LEU A 298 13.52 6.81 -79.62
C LEU A 298 13.67 6.57 -81.12
N ILE A 299 14.73 7.12 -81.72
CA ILE A 299 15.15 6.77 -83.07
C ILE A 299 15.96 5.47 -82.92
N LYS A 300 15.46 4.40 -83.55
CA LYS A 300 16.13 3.10 -83.68
C LYS A 300 17.32 3.20 -84.61
#